data_AF-A0AAW9ECR3-F1
#
_entry.id   AF-A0AAW9ECR3-F1
#
_cell.length_a   1.000
_cell.length_b   1.000
_cell.length_c   1.000
_cell.angle_alpha   90.00
_cell.angle_beta   90.00
_cell.angle_gamma   90.00
#
_symmetry.space_group_name_H-M   'P 1'
#
loop_
_entity.id
_entity.type
_entity.pdbx_description
1 polymer ?
#
loop_
_entity_poly.entity_id
_entity_poly.type
_entity_poly.pdbx_seq_one_letter_code
_entity_poly.pdbx_strand_id
1 'polypeptide(L)' 'HTDDELEQLRQQAYIGLMGQKMSENGCDGLKNWWKAQPRKIQHDNGLRFVLAEHLIECNDPQTAQTIILDGIKRH' A
#
# COMPACT_ATOMS: atom_id res chain seq x y z
N HIS A 1 -1.25 3.61 -25.86
CA HIS A 1 -0.20 2.92 -25.09
C HIS A 1 0.32 3.72 -23.90
N THR A 2 -0.25 4.89 -23.58
CA THR A 2 0.27 5.78 -22.53
C THR A 2 -0.39 5.65 -21.16
N ASP A 3 -1.58 5.05 -21.07
CA ASP A 3 -2.36 4.98 -19.82
C ASP A 3 -1.79 3.93 -18.85
N ASP A 4 -1.51 2.73 -19.35
CA ASP A 4 -0.88 1.64 -18.59
C ASP A 4 0.53 2.03 -18.07
N GLU A 5 1.33 2.71 -18.90
CA GLU A 5 2.66 3.19 -18.50
C GLU A 5 2.57 4.24 -17.39
N LEU A 6 1.57 5.12 -17.46
CA LEU A 6 1.32 6.14 -16.44
C LEU A 6 0.87 5.50 -15.13
N GLU A 7 0.04 4.44 -15.20
CA GLU A 7 -0.42 3.71 -14.03
C GLU A 7 0.73 2.94 -13.35
N GLN A 8 1.60 2.30 -14.12
CA GLN A 8 2.80 1.63 -13.61
C GLN A 8 3.76 2.62 -12.93
N LEU A 9 4.05 3.76 -13.58
CA LEU A 9 4.90 4.79 -13.00
C LEU A 9 4.32 5.34 -11.68
N ARG A 10 2.99 5.50 -11.65
CA ARG A 10 2.29 5.93 -10.45
C ARG A 10 2.40 4.90 -9.33
N GLN A 11 2.22 3.62 -9.64
CA GLN A 11 2.42 2.53 -8.66
C GLN A 11 3.85 2.52 -8.13
N GLN A 12 4.87 2.63 -9.00
CA GLN A 12 6.28 2.71 -8.59
C GLN A 12 6.57 3.90 -7.68
N ALA A 13 5.99 5.07 -7.96
CA ALA A 13 6.14 6.24 -7.10
C ALA A 13 5.56 5.99 -5.69
N TYR A 14 4.40 5.34 -5.60
CA TYR A 14 3.81 4.99 -4.31
C TYR A 14 4.60 3.91 -3.57
N ILE A 15 5.14 2.90 -4.26
CA ILE A 15 6.03 1.90 -3.66
C ILE A 15 7.23 2.59 -3.02
N GLY A 16 7.90 3.50 -3.75
CA GLY A 16 9.03 4.26 -3.20
C GLY A 16 8.65 5.08 -1.96
N LEU A 17 7.46 5.70 -1.98
CA LEU A 17 6.95 6.46 -0.83
C LEU A 17 6.62 5.57 0.38
N MET A 18 6.05 4.38 0.16
CA MET A 18 5.80 3.40 1.22
C MET A 18 7.10 2.94 1.88
N GLY A 19 8.12 2.61 1.07
CA GLY A 19 9.45 2.26 1.57
C GLY A 19 10.09 3.38 2.37
N GLN A 20 9.96 4.64 1.92
CA GLN A 20 10.44 5.80 2.68
C GLN A 20 9.73 5.91 4.04
N LYS A 21 8.41 5.80 4.08
CA LYS A 21 7.64 5.91 5.33
C LYS A 21 7.94 4.78 6.31
N MET A 22 8.18 3.58 5.78
CA MET A 22 8.64 2.43 6.53
C MET A 22 10.05 2.66 7.10
N SER A 23 10.97 3.25 6.32
CA SER A 23 12.32 3.60 6.81
C SER A 23 12.31 4.71 7.87
N GLU A 24 11.40 5.67 7.77
CA GLU A 24 11.32 6.82 8.70
C GLU A 24 10.72 6.44 10.05
N ASN A 25 9.63 5.67 10.06
CA ASN A 25 8.79 5.45 11.24
C ASN A 25 8.30 3.99 11.39
N GLY A 26 8.93 3.05 10.69
CA GLY A 26 8.59 1.63 10.74
C GLY A 26 7.16 1.32 10.27
N CYS A 27 6.63 0.21 10.78
CA CYS A 27 5.29 -0.28 10.48
C CYS A 27 4.19 0.77 10.80
N ASP A 28 4.32 1.49 11.91
CA ASP A 28 3.31 2.47 12.33
C ASP A 28 3.30 3.70 11.42
N GLY A 29 4.48 4.14 10.95
CA GLY A 29 4.61 5.18 9.93
C GLY A 29 3.87 4.84 8.65
N LEU A 30 4.06 3.62 8.17
CA LEU A 30 3.42 3.12 6.95
C LEU A 30 1.89 3.01 7.12
N LYS A 31 1.42 2.46 8.25
CA LYS A 31 -0.02 2.36 8.57
C LYS A 31 -0.68 3.74 8.66
N ASN A 32 -0.03 4.71 9.30
CA ASN A 32 -0.54 6.07 9.42
C ASN A 32 -0.60 6.77 8.05
N TRP A 33 0.44 6.61 7.22
CA TRP A 33 0.45 7.14 5.86
C TRP A 33 -0.69 6.56 5.01
N TRP A 34 -0.92 5.24 5.07
CA TRP A 34 -2.00 4.58 4.33
C TRP A 34 -3.39 5.07 4.75
N LYS A 35 -3.64 5.21 6.05
CA LYS A 35 -4.90 5.75 6.58
C LYS A 35 -5.17 7.19 6.12
N ALA A 36 -4.13 7.98 5.89
CA ALA A 36 -4.23 9.34 5.40
C ALA A 36 -4.46 9.44 3.87
N GLN A 37 -4.34 8.33 3.13
CA GLN A 37 -4.54 8.33 1.68
C GLN A 37 -6.03 8.48 1.30
N PRO A 38 -6.34 9.12 0.16
CA PRO A 38 -7.70 9.22 -0.32
C PRO A 38 -8.26 7.84 -0.71
N ARG A 39 -9.59 7.68 -0.68
CA ARG A 39 -10.27 6.41 -0.99
C ARG A 39 -9.83 5.79 -2.33
N LYS A 40 -9.59 6.62 -3.36
CA LYS A 40 -9.10 6.15 -4.67
C LYS A 40 -7.79 5.37 -4.57
N ILE A 41 -6.89 5.78 -3.68
CA ILE A 41 -5.61 5.10 -3.42
C ILE A 41 -5.82 3.90 -2.52
N GLN A 42 -6.64 4.04 -1.48
CA GLN A 42 -6.96 2.93 -0.57
C GLN A 42 -7.68 1.78 -1.27
N HIS A 43 -8.30 2.01 -2.43
CA HIS A 43 -9.02 1.01 -3.23
C HIS A 43 -8.18 0.40 -4.35
N ASP A 44 -6.95 0.88 -4.57
CA ASP A 44 -6.05 0.32 -5.56
C ASP A 44 -5.49 -1.02 -5.04
N ASN A 45 -5.81 -2.10 -5.74
CA ASN A 45 -5.41 -3.45 -5.33
C ASN A 45 -3.90 -3.68 -5.49
N GLY A 46 -3.24 -3.03 -6.46
CA GLY A 46 -1.78 -3.09 -6.61
C GLY A 46 -1.09 -2.44 -5.42
N LEU A 47 -1.58 -1.27 -4.98
CA LEU A 47 -1.03 -0.61 -3.80
C LEU A 47 -1.31 -1.34 -2.48
N ARG A 48 -2.47 -2.00 -2.36
CA ARG A 48 -2.76 -2.87 -1.21
C ARG A 48 -1.84 -4.07 -1.13
N PHE A 49 -1.50 -4.68 -2.27
CA PHE A 49 -0.57 -5.81 -2.33
C PHE A 49 0.82 -5.40 -1.82
N VAL A 50 1.37 -4.32 -2.36
CA VAL A 50 2.66 -3.76 -1.93
C VAL A 50 2.65 -3.42 -0.43
N LEU A 51 1.58 -2.78 0.05
CA LEU A 51 1.44 -2.45 1.46
C LEU A 51 1.44 -3.71 2.34
N ALA A 52 0.76 -4.78 1.91
CA ALA A 52 0.74 -6.04 2.62
C ALA A 52 2.11 -6.71 2.65
N GLU A 53 2.88 -6.69 1.56
CA GLU A 53 4.27 -7.17 1.54
C GLU A 53 5.13 -6.45 2.58
N HIS A 54 5.11 -5.11 2.59
CA HIS A 54 5.87 -4.32 3.56
C HIS A 54 5.43 -4.55 5.02
N LEU A 55 4.14 -4.77 5.27
CA LEU A 55 3.63 -5.09 6.61
C LEU A 55 4.11 -6.47 7.07
N ILE A 56 4.22 -7.46 6.17
CA ILE A 56 4.78 -8.78 6.48
C ILE A 56 6.26 -8.66 6.81
N GLU A 57 7.03 -7.90 6.03
CA GLU A 57 8.46 -7.62 6.28
C GLU A 57 8.68 -6.95 7.65
N CYS A 58 7.74 -6.10 8.07
CA CYS A 58 7.73 -5.43 9.37
C CYS A 58 7.15 -6.29 10.52
N ASN A 59 6.89 -7.59 10.31
CA ASN A 59 6.33 -8.52 11.30
C ASN A 59 4.90 -8.15 11.78
N ASP A 60 4.09 -7.54 10.92
CA ASP A 60 2.65 -7.26 11.14
C ASP A 60 1.76 -7.96 10.07
N PRO A 61 1.81 -9.31 9.98
CA PRO A 61 1.06 -10.07 8.97
C PRO A 61 -0.46 -10.02 9.20
N GLN A 62 -0.91 -9.74 10.42
CA GLN A 62 -2.34 -9.63 10.77
C GLN A 62 -2.98 -8.39 10.12
N THR A 63 -2.28 -7.26 10.16
CA THR A 63 -2.73 -6.05 9.47
C THR A 63 -2.68 -6.24 7.96
N ALA A 64 -1.64 -6.90 7.43
CA ALA A 64 -1.53 -7.24 6.01
C ALA A 64 -2.74 -8.05 5.52
N GLN A 65 -3.10 -9.12 6.24
CA GLN A 65 -4.27 -9.95 5.92
C GLN A 65 -5.57 -9.14 5.93
N THR A 66 -5.75 -8.27 6.94
CA THR A 66 -6.95 -7.43 7.06
C THR A 66 -7.10 -6.51 5.86
N ILE A 67 -6.02 -5.86 5.42
CA ILE A 67 -6.03 -4.93 4.29
C ILE A 67 -6.38 -5.63 2.98
N ILE A 68 -5.83 -6.83 2.75
CA ILE A 68 -6.14 -7.62 1.55
C ILE A 68 -7.59 -8.11 1.57
N LEU A 69 -8.06 -8.65 2.70
CA LEU A 69 -9.45 -9.13 2.84
C LEU A 69 -10.47 -7.99 2.70
N ASP A 70 -10.18 -6.82 3.25
CA ASP A 70 -11.01 -5.62 3.08
C ASP A 70 -11.06 -5.17 1.63
N GLY A 71 -10.01 -5.43 0.86
CA GLY A 71 -10.00 -5.13 -0.55
C GLY A 71 -10.85 -6.06 -1.40
N ILE A 72 -10.85 -7.35 -1.07
CA ILE A 72 -11.63 -8.37 -1.79
C ILE A 72 -13.11 -8.31 -1.42
N LYS A 73 -13.46 -8.12 -0.13
CA LYS A 73 -14.87 -8.05 0.33
C LYS A 73 -15.68 -6.88 -0.24
N ARG A 74 -15.00 -5.88 -0.80
CA ARG A 74 -15.62 -4.67 -1.35
C ARG A 74 -15.80 -4.73 -2.87
N HIS A 75 -15.40 -5.83 -3.50
CA HIS A 75 -15.65 -6.14 -4.91
C HIS A 75 -16.90 -7.01 -5.08
#